data_AF-A0A2N2SLY0-F1
#
_entry.id   AF-A0A2N2SLY0-F1
#
_cell.length_a   1.000
_cell.length_b   1.000
_cell.length_c   1.000
_cell.angle_alpha   90.00
_cell.angle_beta   90.00
_cell.angle_gamma   90.00
#
_symmetry.space_group_name_H-M   'P 1'
#
loop_
_entity.id
_entity.type
_entity.pdbx_description
1 polymer ?
#
loop_
_entity_poly.entity_id
_entity_poly.type
_entity_poly.pdbx_seq_one_letter_code
_entity_poly.pdbx_strand_id
1 'polypeptide(L)'
;MTMPSPPPPKTELAALPEVLQTIDGTLVVPTTDDALAHVAFDGFRYLSALEFARRQPALALLYELDIEHLGTRTGSRLIDFRIFVGLRHHLRTEIDKPGAIALIGEVLALPDAISTSPARWTALLLAVQAQLQQDLPQCPPTIGFVMHPAPEKPDPHRGHGHAFNL
;
A
#
# COMPACT_ATOMS: atom_id res chain seq x y z
N MET A 1 -2.57 -3.57 -47.75
CA MET A 1 -3.78 -3.49 -46.92
C MET A 1 -3.33 -3.32 -45.49
N THR A 2 -3.18 -2.09 -45.03
CA THR A 2 -2.79 -1.74 -43.66
C THR A 2 -4.02 -1.90 -42.78
N MET A 3 -4.01 -2.88 -41.88
CA MET A 3 -5.06 -2.99 -40.87
C MET A 3 -5.03 -1.73 -40.01
N PRO A 4 -6.18 -1.13 -39.68
CA PRO A 4 -6.22 -0.08 -38.67
C PRO A 4 -5.73 -0.66 -37.35
N SER A 5 -4.72 -0.04 -36.78
CA SER A 5 -4.27 -0.32 -35.42
C SER A 5 -5.47 -0.20 -34.48
N PRO A 6 -5.72 -1.15 -33.56
CA PRO A 6 -6.79 -1.01 -32.59
C PRO A 6 -6.58 0.31 -31.83
N PRO A 7 -7.63 1.10 -31.59
CA PRO A 7 -7.50 2.30 -30.76
C PRO A 7 -6.92 1.88 -29.41
N PRO A 8 -6.04 2.70 -28.80
CA PRO A 8 -5.57 2.43 -27.45
C PRO A 8 -6.80 2.24 -26.57
N PRO A 9 -6.81 1.26 -25.66
CA PRO A 9 -7.94 1.08 -24.77
C PRO A 9 -8.12 2.41 -24.03
N LYS A 10 -9.23 3.09 -24.30
CA LYS A 10 -9.76 4.11 -23.40
C LYS A 10 -10.11 3.34 -22.14
N THR A 11 -9.13 3.19 -21.26
CA THR A 11 -9.37 2.77 -19.89
C THR A 11 -10.09 3.95 -19.28
N GLU A 12 -11.42 3.90 -19.40
CA GLU A 12 -12.29 4.88 -18.81
C GLU A 12 -11.92 4.95 -17.33
N LEU A 13 -11.40 6.09 -16.90
CA LEU A 13 -11.39 6.53 -15.51
C LEU A 13 -12.82 6.74 -14.98
N ALA A 14 -13.78 5.94 -15.44
CA ALA A 14 -15.19 6.01 -15.07
C ALA A 14 -15.38 5.71 -13.58
N ALA A 15 -14.49 4.91 -12.98
CA ALA A 15 -14.37 4.75 -11.53
C ALA A 15 -12.97 4.25 -11.15
N LEU A 16 -12.34 4.86 -10.15
CA LEU A 16 -11.14 4.30 -9.52
C LEU A 16 -11.56 3.14 -8.61
N PRO A 17 -10.81 2.03 -8.58
CA PRO A 17 -11.11 0.94 -7.66
C PRO A 17 -10.97 1.42 -6.21
N GLU A 18 -11.87 0.98 -5.34
CA GLU A 18 -11.80 1.31 -3.91
C GLU A 18 -10.56 0.70 -3.25
N VAL A 19 -10.13 -0.48 -3.69
CA VAL A 19 -8.89 -1.13 -3.26
C VAL A 19 -8.07 -1.44 -4.51
N LEU A 20 -6.87 -0.87 -4.58
CA LEU A 20 -5.95 -1.07 -5.71
C LEU A 20 -5.20 -2.39 -5.59
N GLN A 21 -4.75 -2.72 -4.38
CA GLN A 21 -3.92 -3.87 -4.11
C GLN A 21 -4.01 -4.29 -2.64
N THR A 22 -3.83 -5.58 -2.39
CA THR A 22 -3.69 -6.14 -1.05
C THR A 22 -2.34 -6.82 -0.92
N ILE A 23 -1.65 -6.60 0.19
CA ILE A 23 -0.33 -7.19 0.46
C ILE A 23 -0.40 -7.85 1.83
N ASP A 24 -0.18 -9.16 1.87
CA ASP A 24 0.01 -9.87 3.14
C ASP A 24 1.49 -9.98 3.43
N GLY A 25 1.87 -9.87 4.71
CA GLY A 25 3.25 -10.00 5.08
C GLY A 25 3.49 -10.35 6.53
N THR A 26 4.77 -10.53 6.83
CA THR A 26 5.29 -10.86 8.15
C THR A 26 6.45 -9.95 8.46
N LEU A 27 6.41 -9.26 9.60
CA LEU A 27 7.54 -8.54 10.15
C LEU A 27 8.17 -9.40 11.25
N VAL A 28 9.40 -9.84 11.03
CA VAL A 28 10.17 -10.61 12.01
C VAL A 28 11.09 -9.67 12.78
N VAL A 29 10.87 -9.55 14.09
CA VAL A 29 11.70 -8.72 14.97
C VAL A 29 12.48 -9.63 15.92
N PRO A 30 13.81 -9.79 15.76
CA PRO A 30 14.60 -10.70 16.57
C PRO A 30 14.89 -10.09 17.96
N THR A 31 13.90 -10.12 18.85
CA THR A 31 13.99 -9.54 20.20
C THR A 31 13.30 -10.42 21.25
N THR A 32 13.53 -10.16 22.53
CA THR A 32 12.75 -10.68 23.67
C THR A 32 11.94 -9.57 24.40
N ASP A 33 11.96 -8.34 23.89
CA ASP A 33 11.11 -7.23 24.33
C ASP A 33 9.90 -6.99 23.38
N ASP A 34 8.68 -7.14 23.91
CA ASP A 34 7.44 -6.94 23.13
C ASP A 34 7.19 -5.45 22.81
N ALA A 35 7.63 -4.54 23.68
CA ALA A 35 7.53 -3.11 23.42
C ALA A 35 8.37 -2.74 22.19
N LEU A 36 9.56 -3.32 22.08
CA LEU A 36 10.44 -3.13 20.92
C LEU A 36 9.84 -3.69 19.62
N ALA A 37 9.12 -4.81 19.70
CA ALA A 37 8.39 -5.37 18.56
C ALA A 37 7.25 -4.44 18.09
N HIS A 38 6.53 -3.81 19.02
CA HIS A 38 5.52 -2.81 18.68
C HIS A 38 6.13 -1.54 18.09
N VAL A 39 7.23 -1.04 18.65
CA VAL A 39 7.98 0.09 18.07
C VAL A 39 8.45 -0.22 16.64
N ALA A 40 8.96 -1.43 16.40
CA ALA A 40 9.34 -1.86 15.05
C ALA A 40 8.15 -1.88 14.09
N PHE A 41 6.98 -2.31 14.54
CA PHE A 41 5.77 -2.31 13.73
C PHE A 41 5.24 -0.90 13.44
N ASP A 42 5.24 0.00 14.43
CA ASP A 42 4.86 1.39 14.23
C ASP A 42 5.83 2.11 13.28
N GLY A 43 7.13 1.86 13.44
CA GLY A 43 8.16 2.32 12.50
C GLY A 43 7.93 1.78 11.09
N PHE A 44 7.57 0.50 10.95
CA PHE A 44 7.22 -0.12 9.67
C PHE A 44 6.01 0.58 9.02
N ARG A 45 4.96 0.87 9.79
CA ARG A 45 3.78 1.58 9.29
C ARG A 45 4.14 2.97 8.77
N TYR A 46 4.88 3.74 9.57
CA TYR A 46 5.31 5.09 9.23
C TYR A 46 6.19 5.10 7.97
N LEU A 47 7.23 4.27 7.93
CA LEU A 47 8.16 4.21 6.82
C LEU A 47 7.49 3.71 5.53
N SER A 48 6.53 2.79 5.64
CA SER A 48 5.76 2.33 4.47
C SER A 48 4.93 3.45 3.87
N ALA A 49 4.26 4.25 4.70
CA ALA A 49 3.51 5.42 4.22
C ALA A 49 4.44 6.46 3.58
N LEU A 50 5.58 6.73 4.20
CA LEU A 50 6.58 7.69 3.70
C LEU A 50 7.17 7.25 2.35
N GLU A 51 7.60 6.00 2.24
CA GLU A 51 8.17 5.46 0.99
C GLU A 51 7.12 5.33 -0.11
N PHE A 52 5.86 5.08 0.24
CA PHE A 52 4.75 5.09 -0.72
C PHE A 52 4.57 6.47 -1.33
N ALA A 53 4.51 7.52 -0.50
CA ALA A 53 4.45 8.89 -0.97
C ALA A 53 5.67 9.28 -1.83
N ARG A 54 6.86 8.81 -1.46
CA ARG A 54 8.12 9.11 -2.18
C ARG A 54 8.19 8.42 -3.55
N ARG A 55 7.81 7.15 -3.64
CA ARG A 55 8.00 6.32 -4.85
C ARG A 55 6.79 6.29 -5.76
N GLN A 56 5.61 6.57 -5.22
CA GLN A 56 4.33 6.51 -5.92
C GLN A 56 3.48 7.75 -5.61
N PRO A 57 4.01 8.99 -5.82
CA PRO A 57 3.35 10.22 -5.37
C PRO A 57 1.96 10.42 -5.98
N ALA A 58 1.78 10.10 -7.27
CA ALA A 58 0.49 10.16 -7.95
C ALA A 58 -0.56 9.26 -7.29
N LEU A 59 -0.17 8.05 -6.87
CA LEU A 59 -1.07 7.14 -6.17
C LEU A 59 -1.29 7.57 -4.71
N ALA A 60 -0.27 8.08 -4.01
CA ALA A 60 -0.39 8.52 -2.63
C ALA A 60 -1.34 9.74 -2.41
N LEU A 61 -1.60 10.50 -3.48
CA LEU A 61 -2.62 11.56 -3.48
C LEU A 61 -4.05 10.99 -3.41
N LEU A 62 -4.26 9.78 -3.96
CA LEU A 62 -5.59 9.21 -4.11
C LEU A 62 -5.84 8.04 -3.17
N TYR A 63 -4.79 7.26 -2.93
CA TYR A 63 -4.79 6.06 -2.12
C TYR A 63 -4.01 6.29 -0.83
N GLU A 64 -4.47 5.65 0.22
CA GLU A 64 -3.81 5.54 1.51
C GLU A 64 -3.45 4.07 1.78
N LEU A 65 -2.51 3.88 2.70
CA LEU A 65 -2.14 2.55 3.16
C LEU A 65 -2.84 2.29 4.49
N ASP A 66 -3.78 1.35 4.47
CA ASP A 66 -4.33 0.79 5.71
C ASP A 66 -3.51 -0.45 6.06
N ILE A 67 -2.70 -0.35 7.12
CA ILE A 67 -1.78 -1.40 7.55
C ILE A 67 -2.33 -2.01 8.83
N GLU A 68 -2.91 -3.19 8.68
CA GLU A 68 -3.52 -3.96 9.76
C GLU A 68 -2.52 -4.89 10.42
N HIS A 69 -2.55 -4.93 11.75
CA HIS A 69 -1.90 -5.96 12.55
C HIS A 69 -2.86 -7.15 12.70
N LEU A 70 -2.53 -8.28 12.06
CA LEU A 70 -3.37 -9.50 12.09
C LEU A 70 -3.11 -10.34 13.35
N GLY A 71 -1.89 -10.27 13.88
CA GLY A 71 -1.54 -10.91 15.13
C GLY A 71 -0.04 -11.03 15.32
N THR A 72 0.36 -11.24 16.58
CA THR A 72 1.74 -11.56 16.94
C THR A 72 1.82 -13.04 17.33
N ARG A 73 2.66 -13.82 16.67
CA ARG A 73 2.85 -15.24 17.02
C ARG A 73 3.61 -15.36 18.33
N THR A 74 3.03 -16.10 19.27
CA THR A 74 3.59 -16.34 20.59
C THR A 74 4.98 -16.97 20.48
N GLY A 75 5.99 -16.34 21.09
CA GLY A 75 7.35 -16.87 21.15
C GLY A 75 8.25 -16.55 19.96
N SER A 76 7.74 -15.96 18.86
CA SER A 76 8.58 -15.63 17.69
C SER A 76 8.61 -14.15 17.30
N ARG A 77 7.80 -13.26 17.94
CA ARG A 77 7.59 -11.83 17.57
C ARG A 77 7.58 -11.59 16.06
N LEU A 78 6.98 -12.57 15.40
CA LEU A 78 6.57 -12.51 14.03
C LEU A 78 5.20 -11.87 14.05
N ILE A 79 5.14 -10.67 13.47
CA ILE A 79 3.95 -9.86 13.37
C ILE A 79 3.37 -10.12 11.98
N ASP A 80 2.25 -10.82 11.92
CA ASP A 80 1.49 -11.01 10.69
C ASP A 80 0.73 -9.69 10.41
N PHE A 81 0.83 -9.16 9.18
CA PHE A 81 0.21 -7.90 8.79
C PHE A 81 -0.46 -7.98 7.41
N ARG A 82 -1.37 -7.04 7.16
CA ARG A 82 -1.95 -6.81 5.83
C ARG A 82 -1.93 -5.33 5.49
N ILE A 83 -1.63 -5.02 4.24
CA ILE A 83 -1.71 -3.67 3.68
C ILE A 83 -2.84 -3.65 2.65
N PHE A 84 -3.78 -2.73 2.83
CA PHE A 84 -4.73 -2.33 1.80
C PHE A 84 -4.30 -1.01 1.21
N VAL A 85 -4.15 -0.98 -0.11
CA VAL A 85 -3.94 0.25 -0.87
C VAL A 85 -5.33 0.78 -1.22
N GLY A 86 -5.95 1.45 -0.25
CA GLY A 86 -7.35 1.85 -0.30
C GLY A 86 -7.51 3.28 -0.80
N LEU A 87 -8.56 3.55 -1.56
CA LEU A 87 -8.89 4.90 -1.97
C LEU A 87 -9.29 5.74 -0.74
N ARG A 88 -8.69 6.92 -0.62
CA ARG A 88 -8.95 7.83 0.50
C ARG A 88 -10.44 8.11 0.64
N HIS A 89 -10.93 8.09 1.88
CA HIS A 89 -12.36 8.23 2.18
C HIS A 89 -13.02 9.48 1.56
N HIS A 90 -12.36 10.64 1.57
CA HIS A 90 -12.93 11.87 1.02
C HIS A 90 -13.08 11.84 -0.51
N LEU A 91 -12.29 10.99 -1.20
CA LEU A 91 -12.44 10.77 -2.63
C LEU A 91 -13.55 9.76 -2.92
N ARG A 92 -13.78 8.78 -2.03
CA ARG A 92 -14.90 7.82 -2.17
C ARG A 92 -16.24 8.55 -2.32
N THR A 93 -16.44 9.67 -1.63
CA THR A 93 -17.67 10.49 -1.72
C THR A 93 -17.73 11.42 -2.93
N GLU A 94 -16.59 11.70 -3.57
CA GLU A 94 -16.47 12.63 -4.71
C GLU A 94 -16.35 11.90 -6.06
N ILE A 95 -16.09 10.58 -6.02
CA ILE A 95 -15.94 9.73 -7.21
C ILE A 95 -17.22 9.62 -8.04
N ASP A 96 -18.38 9.91 -7.47
CA ASP A 96 -19.64 9.96 -8.21
C ASP A 96 -19.73 11.16 -9.18
N LYS A 97 -18.70 12.01 -9.25
CA LYS A 97 -18.55 13.10 -10.23
C LYS A 97 -17.61 12.66 -11.37
N PRO A 98 -18.13 12.03 -12.44
CA PRO A 98 -17.32 11.41 -13.50
C PRO A 98 -16.34 12.37 -14.22
N GLY A 99 -16.61 13.68 -14.21
CA GLY A 99 -15.72 14.69 -14.81
C GLY A 99 -14.44 14.97 -14.01
N ALA A 100 -14.46 14.83 -12.68
CA ALA A 100 -13.31 15.16 -11.84
C ALA A 100 -12.24 14.06 -11.88
N ILE A 101 -12.66 12.78 -11.89
CA ILE A 101 -11.74 11.64 -11.94
C ILE A 101 -10.98 11.59 -13.27
N ALA A 102 -11.66 11.85 -14.39
CA ALA A 102 -11.01 11.84 -15.70
C ALA A 102 -9.90 12.90 -15.81
N LEU A 103 -10.16 14.12 -15.32
CA LEU A 103 -9.17 15.21 -15.28
C LEU A 103 -7.99 14.89 -14.35
N ILE A 104 -8.27 14.39 -13.14
CA ILE A 104 -7.22 14.00 -12.19
C ILE A 104 -6.40 12.83 -12.75
N GLY A 105 -7.04 11.89 -13.45
CA GLY A 105 -6.40 10.73 -14.02
C GLY A 105 -5.46 11.02 -15.18
N GLU A 106 -5.81 11.96 -16.05
CA GLU A 106 -4.92 12.46 -17.10
C GLU A 106 -3.75 13.26 -16.49
N VAL A 107 -4.02 14.16 -15.54
CA VAL A 107 -2.98 14.99 -14.91
C VAL A 107 -1.97 14.17 -14.12
N LEU A 108 -2.41 13.10 -13.46
CA LEU A 108 -1.55 12.24 -12.64
C LEU A 108 -1.02 11.00 -13.39
N ALA A 109 -1.32 10.86 -14.68
CA ALA A 109 -0.98 9.67 -15.47
C ALA A 109 -1.37 8.36 -14.75
N LEU A 110 -2.57 8.33 -14.15
CA LEU A 110 -3.01 7.23 -13.27
C LEU A 110 -3.00 5.84 -13.93
N PRO A 111 -3.35 5.67 -15.22
CA PRO A 111 -3.26 4.35 -15.85
C PRO A 111 -1.85 3.75 -15.79
N ASP A 112 -0.82 4.56 -16.04
CA ASP A 112 0.58 4.14 -15.97
C ASP A 112 1.04 3.96 -14.52
N ALA A 113 0.58 4.82 -13.61
CA ALA A 113 0.88 4.70 -12.18
C ALA A 113 0.31 3.40 -11.60
N ILE A 114 -0.95 3.07 -11.90
CA ILE A 114 -1.62 1.84 -11.48
C ILE A 114 -0.92 0.61 -12.06
N SER A 115 -0.66 0.59 -13.38
CA SER A 115 -0.06 -0.57 -14.04
C SER A 115 1.38 -0.85 -13.55
N THR A 116 2.13 0.19 -13.18
CA THR A 116 3.51 0.03 -12.67
C THR A 116 3.59 -0.14 -11.16
N SER A 117 2.50 0.07 -10.42
CA SER A 117 2.48 -0.01 -8.95
C SER A 117 2.94 -1.36 -8.39
N PRO A 118 2.47 -2.53 -8.90
CA PRO A 118 2.89 -3.84 -8.39
C PRO A 118 4.41 -4.04 -8.43
N ALA A 119 5.08 -3.55 -9.48
CA ALA A 119 6.53 -3.67 -9.62
C ALA A 119 7.31 -2.78 -8.63
N ARG A 120 6.69 -1.72 -8.12
CA ARG A 120 7.32 -0.76 -7.20
C ARG A 120 7.25 -1.18 -5.74
N TRP A 121 6.32 -2.06 -5.38
CA TRP A 121 6.14 -2.53 -4.00
C TRP A 121 7.36 -3.27 -3.45
N THR A 122 8.00 -4.12 -4.25
CA THR A 122 9.23 -4.79 -3.82
C THR A 122 10.32 -3.79 -3.47
N ALA A 123 10.54 -2.77 -4.32
CA ALA A 123 11.55 -1.76 -4.06
C ALA A 123 11.22 -0.88 -2.84
N LEU A 124 9.92 -0.61 -2.62
CA LEU A 124 9.42 0.11 -1.46
C LEU A 124 9.70 -0.66 -0.17
N LEU A 125 9.26 -1.91 -0.06
CA LEU A 125 9.39 -2.71 1.16
C LEU A 125 10.86 -3.04 1.47
N LEU A 126 11.72 -3.19 0.45
CA LEU A 126 13.16 -3.32 0.66
C LEU A 126 13.79 -2.04 1.24
N ALA A 127 13.35 -0.86 0.79
CA ALA A 127 13.82 0.40 1.34
C ALA A 127 13.36 0.61 2.80
N VAL A 128 12.09 0.26 3.09
CA VAL A 128 11.55 0.26 4.45
C VAL A 128 12.34 -0.67 5.36
N GLN A 129 12.62 -1.90 4.91
CA GLN A 129 13.43 -2.84 5.69
C GLN A 129 14.83 -2.28 5.97
N ALA A 130 15.49 -1.75 4.95
CA ALA A 130 16.83 -1.19 5.11
C ALA A 130 16.85 -0.05 6.14
N GLN A 131 15.87 0.85 6.11
CA GLN A 131 15.75 1.93 7.09
C GLN A 131 15.44 1.40 8.50
N LEU A 132 14.51 0.46 8.64
CA LEU A 132 14.20 -0.16 9.93
C LEU A 132 15.42 -0.84 10.57
N GLN A 133 16.24 -1.50 9.77
CA GLN A 133 17.46 -2.15 10.25
C GLN A 133 18.52 -1.14 10.71
N GLN A 134 18.54 0.06 10.11
CA GLN A 134 19.40 1.16 10.56
C GLN A 134 18.89 1.81 11.85
N ASP A 135 17.57 1.96 11.98
CA ASP A 135 16.94 2.59 13.14
C ASP A 135 16.92 1.66 14.36
N LEU A 136 16.89 0.34 14.14
CA LEU A 136 16.84 -0.70 15.18
C LEU A 136 17.99 -1.72 15.04
N PRO A 137 19.27 -1.29 15.14
CA PRO A 137 20.42 -2.16 14.90
C PRO A 137 20.55 -3.32 15.91
N GLN A 138 20.00 -3.16 17.12
CA GLN A 138 19.99 -4.18 18.17
C GLN A 138 19.03 -5.35 17.89
N CYS A 139 18.06 -5.15 16.99
CA CYS A 139 17.03 -6.13 16.64
C CYS A 139 16.61 -5.94 15.17
N PRO A 140 17.52 -6.16 14.20
CA PRO A 140 17.30 -5.75 12.81
C PRO A 140 16.08 -6.46 12.22
N PRO A 141 14.98 -5.74 11.93
CA PRO A 141 13.75 -6.37 11.47
C PRO A 141 13.90 -6.91 10.03
N THR A 142 13.15 -7.97 9.71
CA THR A 142 13.07 -8.52 8.35
C THR A 142 11.61 -8.57 7.89
N ILE A 143 11.36 -8.25 6.62
CA ILE A 143 10.02 -8.17 6.03
C ILE A 143 9.87 -9.30 5.00
N GLY A 144 8.90 -10.18 5.23
CA GLY A 144 8.38 -11.10 4.21
C GLY A 144 7.02 -10.62 3.71
N PHE A 145 6.73 -10.75 2.41
CA PHE A 145 5.45 -10.30 1.86
C PHE A 145 5.05 -11.06 0.60
N VAL A 146 3.74 -11.08 0.33
CA VAL A 146 3.11 -11.61 -0.88
C VAL A 146 2.07 -10.59 -1.36
N MET A 147 2.13 -10.26 -2.64
CA MET A 147 1.18 -9.34 -3.28
C MET A 147 0.01 -10.12 -3.87
N HIS A 148 -1.20 -9.60 -3.65
CA HIS A 148 -2.44 -10.14 -4.20
C HIS A 148 -3.11 -9.10 -5.11
N PRO A 149 -3.68 -9.50 -6.26
CA PRO A 149 -4.56 -8.61 -7.02
C PRO A 149 -5.83 -8.29 -6.21
N ALA A 150 -6.33 -7.07 -6.31
CA ALA A 150 -7.62 -6.71 -5.72
C ALA A 150 -8.78 -7.33 -6.53
N PRO A 151 -9.89 -7.79 -5.91
CA PRO A 151 -10.13 -7.98 -4.48
C PRO A 151 -10.15 -9.50 -4.16
N GLU A 152 -9.01 -10.19 -4.18
CA GLU A 152 -8.98 -11.61 -3.81
C GLU A 152 -9.36 -11.87 -2.33
N LYS A 153 -9.35 -10.84 -1.49
CA LYS A 153 -9.74 -10.92 -0.08
C LYS A 153 -10.76 -9.84 0.27
N PRO A 154 -11.81 -10.17 1.06
CA PRO A 154 -12.82 -9.20 1.45
C PRO A 154 -12.18 -8.06 2.24
N ASP A 155 -12.62 -6.85 1.89
CA ASP A 155 -12.27 -5.59 2.53
C ASP A 155 -12.69 -5.59 4.01
N PRO A 156 -11.75 -5.46 4.97
CA PRO A 156 -12.03 -5.35 6.39
C PRO A 156 -12.43 -3.94 6.83
N HIS A 157 -12.65 -2.96 5.94
CA HIS A 157 -13.17 -1.61 6.25
C HIS A 157 -14.58 -1.56 6.92
N ARG A 158 -15.00 -2.65 7.58
CA ARG A 158 -15.93 -2.61 8.72
C ARG A 158 -15.24 -2.42 10.08
N GLY A 159 -13.90 -2.41 10.18
CA GLY A 159 -13.16 -2.20 11.43
C GLY A 159 -12.14 -1.07 11.29
N HIS A 160 -12.23 -0.06 12.17
CA HIS A 160 -11.38 1.13 12.15
C HIS A 160 -9.89 0.82 12.38
N GLY A 161 -9.10 0.76 11.31
CA GLY A 161 -7.64 0.91 11.33
C GLY A 161 -7.26 2.38 11.16
N HIS A 162 -6.47 2.94 12.08
CA HIS A 162 -6.06 4.34 12.03
C HIS A 162 -5.17 4.62 10.81
N ALA A 163 -5.71 5.32 9.80
CA ALA A 163 -4.94 5.91 8.72
C ALA A 163 -4.07 7.05 9.24
N PHE A 164 -2.79 7.09 8.84
CA PHE A 164 -1.90 8.23 9.12
C PHE A 164 -2.07 9.27 8.02
N ASN A 165 -2.53 10.47 8.39
CA ASN A 165 -2.40 11.65 7.53
C ASN A 165 -1.00 12.23 7.71
N LEU A 166 -0.18 12.13 6.66
CA LEU A 166 1.08 12.87 6.52
C LEU A 166 0.77 14.31 6.07
#